data_AF-L0J854-F1
#
_entry.id   AF-L0J854-F1
#
_cell.length_a   1.000
_cell.length_b   1.000
_cell.length_c   1.000
_cell.angle_alpha   90.00
_cell.angle_beta   90.00
_cell.angle_gamma   90.00
#
_symmetry.space_group_name_H-M   'P 1'
#
loop_
_entity.id
_entity.type
_entity.pdbx_description
1 polymer ?
#
loop_
_entity_poly.entity_id
_entity_poly.type
_entity_poly.pdbx_seq_one_letter_code
_entity_poly.pdbx_strand_id
1 'polypeptide(L)'
;MEDPATLQFVIREVTAANAVQVDEVVGTEAAVVTAMPTTDGHTVYCAQLAQPITHQIDPAQRDRYDPAYLTEDHTGTFAWAYFVTVHPHQPGALYPGAIDVAADLAFVIDLTLSADAYFDPNKVEWAATVIIDTAPAETGPAQTAPAAPPAAADQHWPPPAATDPPAQVPLGPAPSQMLQHSDHTVSSPQFAHALDAAISTAATLTGTPIDSIPRPQEVKPRKHSRHRGAGPSYSIGAEFRYHTADPIKGVIWKSTTDPEEALYWVVDDVTRSLAMAWAHRTPAAATMNDRQLQWTVAVPFWHTLMTALDPRWEAKTRARIAELRNHAGLGGPQRR
;
A
#
# COMPACT_ATOMS: atom_id res chain seq x y z
N MET A 1 -14.99 -12.66 -20.14
CA MET A 1 -14.15 -11.46 -20.18
C MET A 1 -13.50 -11.42 -18.82
N GLU A 2 -12.27 -11.94 -18.76
CA GLU A 2 -11.54 -12.13 -17.51
C GLU A 2 -11.28 -10.79 -16.84
N ASP A 3 -11.28 -10.79 -15.51
CA ASP A 3 -11.09 -9.60 -14.70
C ASP A 3 -9.62 -9.13 -14.85
N PRO A 4 -9.35 -7.93 -15.42
CA PRO A 4 -7.99 -7.44 -15.61
C PRO A 4 -7.23 -7.25 -14.28
N ALA A 5 -7.91 -7.29 -13.13
CA ALA A 5 -7.35 -7.13 -11.79
C ALA A 5 -6.42 -8.28 -11.31
N THR A 6 -6.13 -9.28 -12.16
CA THR A 6 -5.18 -10.37 -11.88
C THR A 6 -3.98 -10.38 -12.81
N LEU A 7 -3.87 -9.43 -13.73
CA LEU A 7 -2.80 -9.41 -14.72
C LEU A 7 -1.54 -8.77 -14.13
N GLN A 8 -0.47 -9.55 -14.04
CA GLN A 8 0.87 -9.07 -13.69
C GLN A 8 1.77 -9.12 -14.90
N PHE A 9 2.65 -8.14 -15.02
CA PHE A 9 3.60 -8.08 -16.11
C PHE A 9 4.97 -7.57 -15.68
N VAL A 10 5.97 -7.91 -16.48
CA VAL A 10 7.36 -7.46 -16.33
C VAL A 10 7.75 -6.70 -17.58
N ILE A 11 8.33 -5.52 -17.40
CA ILE A 11 8.91 -4.75 -18.50
C ILE A 11 10.26 -5.38 -18.83
N ARG A 12 10.35 -6.08 -19.97
CA ARG A 12 11.56 -6.83 -20.34
C ARG A 12 12.60 -5.96 -21.04
N GLU A 13 12.15 -5.04 -21.88
CA GLU A 13 13.04 -4.25 -22.72
C GLU A 13 12.41 -2.89 -23.03
N VAL A 14 13.26 -1.88 -23.20
CA VAL A 14 12.90 -0.56 -23.72
C VAL A 14 13.44 -0.47 -25.14
N THR A 15 12.54 -0.32 -26.12
CA THR A 15 12.90 -0.34 -27.55
C THR A 15 13.07 1.06 -28.13
N ALA A 16 12.40 2.06 -27.56
CA ALA A 16 12.58 3.46 -27.89
C ALA A 16 12.24 4.34 -26.68
N ALA A 17 13.15 5.21 -26.24
CA ALA A 17 12.94 6.06 -25.09
C ALA A 17 12.80 7.54 -25.50
N ASN A 18 11.76 8.20 -25.01
CA ASN A 18 11.56 9.64 -25.12
C ASN A 18 12.24 10.41 -23.97
N ALA A 19 12.60 9.71 -22.89
CA ALA A 19 13.31 10.23 -21.72
C ALA A 19 14.62 9.47 -21.47
N VAL A 20 15.63 10.15 -20.93
CA VAL A 20 17.02 9.66 -20.81
C VAL A 20 17.20 8.60 -19.70
N GLN A 21 16.19 8.34 -18.86
CA GLN A 21 16.29 7.46 -17.68
C GLN A 21 15.33 6.26 -17.68
N VAL A 22 14.75 5.89 -18.83
CA VAL A 22 13.80 4.78 -18.91
C VAL A 22 14.48 3.40 -18.77
N ASP A 23 15.81 3.32 -18.66
CA ASP A 23 16.48 2.02 -18.44
C ASP A 23 16.12 1.39 -17.07
N GLU A 24 15.72 2.19 -16.08
CA GLU A 24 15.35 1.69 -14.74
C GLU A 24 14.02 0.94 -14.70
N VAL A 25 13.14 1.04 -15.72
CA VAL A 25 11.93 0.20 -15.78
C VAL A 25 12.22 -1.24 -16.15
N VAL A 26 13.37 -1.54 -16.77
CA VAL A 26 13.67 -2.91 -17.21
C VAL A 26 13.79 -3.84 -15.99
N GLY A 27 13.06 -4.95 -16.03
CA GLY A 27 12.97 -5.92 -14.94
C GLY A 27 11.97 -5.54 -13.84
N THR A 28 11.27 -4.40 -13.97
CA THR A 28 10.26 -4.00 -12.99
C THR A 28 8.98 -4.80 -13.19
N GLU A 29 8.52 -5.42 -12.10
CA GLU A 29 7.23 -6.09 -12.03
C GLU A 29 6.12 -5.05 -11.76
N ALA A 30 4.99 -5.20 -12.44
CA ALA A 30 3.84 -4.34 -12.28
C ALA A 30 2.55 -5.16 -12.25
N ALA A 31 1.62 -4.77 -11.38
CA ALA A 31 0.30 -5.37 -11.29
C ALA A 31 -0.74 -4.41 -11.89
N VAL A 32 -1.51 -4.88 -12.88
CA VAL A 32 -2.58 -4.10 -13.49
C VAL A 32 -3.67 -3.81 -12.44
N VAL A 33 -3.93 -2.52 -12.22
CA VAL A 33 -4.96 -2.03 -11.29
C VAL A 33 -6.25 -1.67 -12.01
N THR A 34 -6.17 -1.20 -13.26
CA THR A 34 -7.35 -0.91 -14.08
C THR A 34 -7.03 -1.01 -15.57
N ALA A 35 -8.04 -1.35 -16.36
CA ALA A 35 -8.00 -1.31 -17.82
C ALA A 35 -8.99 -0.24 -18.28
N MET A 36 -8.46 0.80 -18.92
CA MET A 36 -9.22 1.97 -19.34
C MET A 36 -9.39 1.97 -20.86
N PRO A 37 -10.63 2.03 -21.36
CA PRO A 37 -10.86 2.22 -22.78
C PRO A 37 -10.43 3.62 -23.22
N THR A 38 -9.88 3.71 -24.41
CA THR A 38 -9.57 4.97 -25.11
C THR A 38 -10.65 5.27 -26.15
N THR A 39 -10.69 6.53 -26.62
CA THR A 39 -11.71 7.00 -27.58
C THR A 39 -11.59 6.38 -28.98
N ASP A 40 -10.45 5.81 -29.30
CA ASP A 40 -10.14 5.08 -30.54
C ASP A 40 -10.42 3.56 -30.44
N GLY A 41 -10.98 3.09 -29.32
CA GLY A 41 -11.37 1.69 -29.12
C GLY A 41 -10.22 0.78 -28.67
N HIS A 42 -9.07 1.35 -28.33
CA HIS A 42 -7.97 0.64 -27.69
C HIS A 42 -8.18 0.56 -26.17
N THR A 43 -7.27 -0.14 -25.48
CA THR A 43 -7.29 -0.29 -24.03
C THR A 43 -5.92 0.05 -23.48
N VAL A 44 -5.89 0.96 -22.51
CA VAL A 44 -4.70 1.33 -21.76
C VAL A 44 -4.81 0.70 -20.38
N TYR A 45 -3.78 0.00 -19.96
CA TYR A 45 -3.74 -0.67 -18.66
C TYR A 45 -2.92 0.20 -17.70
N CYS A 46 -3.55 0.67 -16.63
CA CYS A 46 -2.82 1.28 -15.51
C CYS A 46 -2.35 0.17 -14.58
N ALA A 47 -1.09 0.21 -14.18
CA ALA A 47 -0.46 -0.78 -13.33
C ALA A 47 0.37 -0.13 -12.24
N GLN A 48 0.35 -0.74 -11.07
CA GLN A 48 1.19 -0.35 -9.94
C GLN A 48 2.53 -1.07 -10.04
N LEU A 49 3.62 -0.33 -9.90
CA LEU A 49 4.96 -0.89 -9.86
C LEU A 49 5.22 -1.56 -8.50
N ALA A 50 5.86 -2.73 -8.50
CA ALA A 50 6.30 -3.40 -7.28
C ALA A 50 7.37 -2.58 -6.53
N GLN A 51 8.20 -1.84 -7.28
CA GLN A 51 9.16 -0.87 -6.75
C GLN A 51 8.98 0.47 -7.47
N PRO A 52 8.85 1.59 -6.73
CA PRO A 52 8.81 2.92 -7.33
C PRO A 52 10.13 3.23 -8.02
N ILE A 53 10.04 3.94 -9.14
CA ILE A 53 11.19 4.36 -9.93
C ILE A 53 11.24 5.87 -10.02
N THR A 54 12.41 6.42 -10.32
CA THR A 54 12.59 7.86 -10.50
C THR A 54 12.72 8.21 -11.96
N HIS A 55 12.15 9.35 -12.36
CA HIS A 55 12.42 9.93 -13.67
C HIS A 55 12.69 11.43 -13.55
N GLN A 56 13.70 11.91 -14.29
CA GLN A 56 14.00 13.34 -14.38
C GLN A 56 12.86 14.08 -15.07
N ILE A 57 12.51 15.24 -14.51
CA ILE A 57 11.47 16.11 -15.07
C ILE A 57 12.08 17.47 -15.41
N ASP A 58 11.59 18.08 -16.49
CA ASP A 58 11.90 19.47 -16.80
C ASP A 58 11.36 20.36 -15.66
N PRO A 59 12.18 21.23 -15.05
CA PRO A 59 11.71 22.19 -14.04
C PRO A 59 10.50 23.02 -14.48
N ALA A 60 10.34 23.29 -15.78
CA ALA A 60 9.17 23.99 -16.33
C ALA A 60 7.87 23.18 -16.24
N GLN A 61 7.97 21.86 -16.07
CA GLN A 61 6.83 20.95 -15.96
C GLN A 61 6.45 20.60 -14.53
N ARG A 62 7.14 21.18 -13.53
CA ARG A 62 6.93 20.90 -12.10
C ARG A 62 5.46 20.97 -11.67
N ASP A 63 4.73 21.95 -12.16
CA ASP A 63 3.32 22.18 -11.79
C ASP A 63 2.35 21.10 -12.31
N ARG A 64 2.82 20.23 -13.22
CA ARG A 64 2.04 19.08 -13.71
C ARG A 64 2.06 17.90 -12.74
N TYR A 65 2.98 17.90 -11.77
CA TYR A 65 3.19 16.81 -10.83
C TYR A 65 2.68 17.21 -9.45
N ASP A 66 2.13 16.23 -8.72
CA ASP A 66 1.85 16.44 -7.30
C ASP A 66 3.18 16.70 -6.56
N PRO A 67 3.30 17.82 -5.82
CA PRO A 67 4.50 18.16 -5.05
C PRO A 67 4.97 17.05 -4.11
N ALA A 68 4.09 16.14 -3.68
CA ALA A 68 4.43 15.01 -2.83
C ALA A 68 5.36 13.98 -3.50
N TYR A 69 5.39 13.91 -4.84
CA TYR A 69 6.23 12.96 -5.59
C TYR A 69 7.49 13.60 -6.16
N LEU A 70 7.68 14.90 -5.93
CA LEU A 70 8.82 15.65 -6.44
C LEU A 70 9.97 15.67 -5.44
N THR A 71 11.18 15.43 -5.93
CA THR A 71 12.41 15.59 -5.16
C THR A 71 13.44 16.32 -6.01
N GLU A 72 14.32 17.08 -5.34
CA GLU A 72 15.45 17.73 -5.97
C GLU A 72 16.74 17.19 -5.39
N ASP A 73 17.71 16.95 -6.26
CA ASP A 73 19.08 16.67 -5.86
C ASP A 73 20.09 17.42 -6.75
N HIS A 74 21.36 17.07 -6.60
CA HIS A 74 22.46 17.62 -7.39
C HIS A 74 22.40 17.35 -8.91
N THR A 75 21.53 16.44 -9.37
CA THR A 75 21.37 16.07 -10.79
C THR A 75 20.18 16.76 -11.44
N GLY A 76 19.22 17.26 -10.66
CA GLY A 76 18.05 17.96 -11.15
C GLY A 76 16.80 17.69 -10.32
N THR A 77 15.65 18.11 -10.84
CA THR A 77 14.34 17.78 -10.29
C THR A 77 13.89 16.45 -10.88
N PHE A 78 13.48 15.52 -10.03
CA PHE A 78 12.93 14.24 -10.45
C PHE A 78 11.61 13.94 -9.74
N ALA A 79 10.80 13.10 -10.38
CA ALA A 79 9.54 12.62 -9.85
C ALA A 79 9.62 11.13 -9.55
N TRP A 80 8.94 10.69 -8.50
CA TRP A 80 8.73 9.27 -8.20
C TRP A 80 7.50 8.75 -8.92
N ALA A 81 7.66 7.72 -9.74
CA ALA A 81 6.57 7.00 -10.39
C ALA A 81 6.24 5.73 -9.59
N TYR A 82 5.00 5.65 -9.13
CA TYR A 82 4.44 4.46 -8.45
C TYR A 82 3.53 3.66 -9.37
N PHE A 83 2.99 4.31 -10.39
CA PHE A 83 2.09 3.74 -11.37
C PHE A 83 2.58 4.08 -12.77
N VAL A 84 2.34 3.15 -13.67
CA VAL A 84 2.59 3.28 -15.10
C VAL A 84 1.33 2.94 -15.86
N THR A 85 1.17 3.50 -17.05
CA THR A 85 0.22 2.98 -18.02
C THR A 85 0.95 2.31 -19.16
N VAL A 86 0.42 1.18 -19.61
CA VAL A 86 0.88 0.49 -20.82
C VAL A 86 -0.24 0.45 -21.85
N HIS A 87 0.09 0.83 -23.07
CA HIS A 87 -0.82 0.85 -24.20
C HIS A 87 -0.31 -0.13 -25.27
N PRO A 88 -0.84 -1.36 -25.31
CA PRO A 88 -0.40 -2.36 -26.27
C PRO A 88 -0.66 -1.90 -27.71
N HIS A 89 0.34 -2.04 -28.57
CA HIS A 89 0.23 -1.67 -29.99
C HIS A 89 -0.82 -2.49 -30.74
N GLN A 90 -1.04 -3.72 -30.27
CA GLN A 90 -2.07 -4.61 -30.77
C GLN A 90 -3.21 -4.72 -29.76
N PRO A 91 -4.46 -4.38 -30.16
CA PRO A 91 -5.63 -4.56 -29.30
C PRO A 91 -5.74 -6.00 -28.79
N GLY A 92 -5.92 -6.17 -27.48
CA GLY A 92 -6.07 -7.49 -26.84
C GLY A 92 -4.79 -8.33 -26.77
N ALA A 93 -3.61 -7.77 -27.08
CA ALA A 93 -2.35 -8.50 -26.98
C ALA A 93 -1.88 -8.74 -25.54
N LEU A 94 -2.41 -7.98 -24.57
CA LEU A 94 -2.09 -8.13 -23.16
C LEU A 94 -3.12 -9.05 -22.50
N TYR A 95 -2.73 -10.32 -22.29
CA TYR A 95 -3.51 -11.35 -21.61
C TYR A 95 -2.57 -12.20 -20.73
N PRO A 96 -3.08 -13.02 -19.79
CA PRO A 96 -2.22 -13.84 -18.93
C PRO A 96 -1.34 -14.83 -19.72
N GLY A 97 -0.04 -14.84 -19.47
CA GLY A 97 0.95 -15.64 -20.19
C GLY A 97 1.36 -15.12 -21.56
N ALA A 98 0.96 -13.90 -21.93
CA ALA A 98 1.45 -13.21 -23.11
C ALA A 98 2.94 -12.91 -22.97
N ILE A 99 3.69 -13.10 -24.05
CA ILE A 99 5.12 -12.81 -24.13
C ILE A 99 5.38 -11.89 -25.31
N ASP A 100 6.46 -11.11 -25.26
CA ASP A 100 6.88 -10.24 -26.36
C ASP A 100 5.84 -9.16 -26.74
N VAL A 101 5.05 -8.66 -25.78
CA VAL A 101 4.01 -7.67 -26.07
C VAL A 101 4.63 -6.27 -26.22
N ALA A 102 4.60 -5.73 -27.43
CA ALA A 102 4.99 -4.35 -27.68
C ALA A 102 3.92 -3.36 -27.19
N ALA A 103 4.31 -2.39 -26.38
CA ALA A 103 3.41 -1.39 -25.81
C ALA A 103 4.10 -0.03 -25.63
N ASP A 104 3.32 1.05 -25.65
CA ASP A 104 3.79 2.36 -25.19
C ASP A 104 3.62 2.48 -23.68
N LEU A 105 4.67 2.96 -23.01
CA LEU A 105 4.76 3.17 -21.58
C LEU A 105 4.65 4.66 -21.26
N ALA A 106 3.83 4.99 -20.26
CA ALA A 106 3.79 6.33 -19.67
C ALA A 106 3.85 6.26 -18.14
N PHE A 107 4.49 7.24 -17.51
CA PHE A 107 4.44 7.44 -16.07
C PHE A 107 3.13 8.14 -15.69
N VAL A 108 2.47 7.67 -14.65
CA VAL A 108 1.27 8.33 -14.12
C VAL A 108 1.71 9.50 -13.25
N ILE A 109 1.31 10.71 -13.65
CA ILE A 109 1.66 11.96 -12.94
C ILE A 109 0.52 12.45 -12.04
N ASP A 110 -0.71 11.99 -12.30
CA ASP A 110 -1.87 12.19 -11.46
C ASP A 110 -2.49 10.82 -11.10
N LEU A 111 -2.36 10.45 -9.82
CA LEU A 111 -2.79 9.14 -9.32
C LEU A 111 -4.30 8.91 -9.38
N THR A 112 -5.11 9.95 -9.63
CA THR A 112 -6.55 9.76 -9.84
C THR A 112 -6.86 8.97 -11.10
N LEU A 113 -5.91 8.85 -12.04
CA LEU A 113 -6.07 8.09 -13.27
C LEU A 113 -6.44 6.62 -13.04
N SER A 114 -5.94 5.98 -11.98
CA SER A 114 -6.27 4.57 -11.69
C SER A 114 -7.75 4.36 -11.35
N ALA A 115 -8.47 5.43 -10.99
CA ALA A 115 -9.89 5.43 -10.70
C ALA A 115 -10.75 5.98 -11.85
N ASP A 116 -10.14 6.43 -12.95
CA ASP A 116 -10.87 6.98 -14.08
C ASP A 116 -11.54 5.87 -14.91
N ALA A 117 -12.73 6.17 -15.43
CA ALA A 117 -13.47 5.24 -16.30
C ALA A 117 -12.94 5.23 -17.74
N TYR A 118 -12.15 6.24 -18.12
CA TYR A 118 -11.56 6.41 -19.43
C TYR A 118 -10.14 6.93 -19.26
N PHE A 119 -9.26 6.57 -20.19
CA PHE A 119 -7.90 7.06 -20.14
C PHE A 119 -7.86 8.57 -20.40
N ASP A 120 -7.32 9.33 -19.45
CA ASP A 120 -7.04 10.75 -19.61
C ASP A 120 -5.54 10.96 -19.94
N PRO A 121 -5.20 11.33 -21.18
CA PRO A 121 -3.81 11.52 -21.58
C PRO A 121 -3.12 12.70 -20.85
N ASN A 122 -3.86 13.59 -20.19
CA ASN A 122 -3.27 14.69 -19.44
C ASN A 122 -2.69 14.25 -18.09
N LYS A 123 -3.08 13.07 -17.61
CA LYS A 123 -2.67 12.50 -16.32
C LYS A 123 -1.44 11.60 -16.42
N VAL A 124 -0.83 11.52 -17.59
CA VAL A 124 0.37 10.73 -17.82
C VAL A 124 1.45 11.52 -18.55
N GLU A 125 2.68 11.03 -18.46
CA GLU A 125 3.80 11.45 -19.27
C GLU A 125 4.35 10.26 -20.06
N TRP A 126 4.26 10.32 -21.39
CA TRP A 126 4.75 9.27 -22.27
C TRP A 126 6.27 9.15 -22.21
N ALA A 127 6.75 7.96 -21.86
CA ALA A 127 8.14 7.72 -21.54
C ALA A 127 8.87 6.94 -22.64
N ALA A 128 8.27 5.85 -23.14
CA ALA A 128 8.96 4.95 -24.05
C ALA A 128 8.00 3.99 -24.78
N THR A 129 8.55 3.25 -25.75
CA THR A 129 8.01 1.97 -26.21
C THR A 129 8.80 0.84 -25.53
N VAL A 130 8.07 -0.16 -25.05
CA VAL A 130 8.59 -1.29 -24.26
C VAL A 130 8.11 -2.63 -24.79
N ILE A 131 8.82 -3.70 -24.43
CA ILE A 131 8.40 -5.09 -24.58
C ILE A 131 8.05 -5.65 -23.20
N ILE A 132 6.89 -6.30 -23.10
CA ILE A 132 6.29 -6.76 -21.86
C ILE A 132 6.00 -8.27 -21.93
N ASP A 133 6.31 -8.97 -20.85
CA ASP A 133 5.89 -10.35 -20.61
C ASP A 133 4.90 -10.39 -19.44
N THR A 134 3.87 -11.22 -19.50
CA THR A 134 2.86 -11.37 -18.44
C THR A 134 2.93 -12.74 -17.78
N ALA A 135 2.60 -12.81 -16.50
CA ALA A 135 2.55 -14.07 -15.78
C ALA A 135 1.40 -14.96 -16.31
N PRO A 136 1.59 -16.30 -16.42
CA PRO A 136 0.50 -17.21 -16.76
C PRO A 136 -0.59 -17.18 -15.67
N ALA A 137 -1.86 -17.30 -16.09
CA ALA A 137 -2.97 -17.40 -15.14
C ALA A 137 -2.78 -18.63 -14.24
N GLU A 138 -2.78 -18.44 -12.91
CA GLU A 138 -2.76 -19.54 -11.95
C GLU A 138 -4.02 -20.40 -12.12
N THR A 139 -3.87 -21.52 -12.83
CA THR A 139 -4.90 -22.57 -12.89
C THR A 139 -4.75 -23.42 -11.63
N GLY A 140 -5.61 -23.18 -10.64
CA GLY A 140 -5.68 -24.01 -9.43
C GLY A 140 -5.90 -25.50 -9.77
N PRO A 141 -5.37 -26.45 -8.97
CA PRO A 141 -5.46 -27.87 -9.28
C PRO A 141 -6.92 -28.36 -9.22
N ALA A 142 -7.27 -29.17 -10.23
CA ALA A 142 -8.58 -29.71 -10.52
C ALA A 142 -9.32 -30.29 -9.29
N GLN A 143 -10.51 -29.75 -9.01
CA GLN A 143 -11.50 -30.39 -8.16
C GLN A 143 -12.05 -31.64 -8.85
N THR A 144 -11.62 -32.82 -8.40
CA THR A 144 -12.30 -34.07 -8.69
C THR A 144 -13.68 -34.06 -8.03
N ALA A 145 -14.73 -34.10 -8.85
CA ALA A 145 -16.13 -34.16 -8.42
C ALA A 145 -16.46 -35.46 -7.67
N PRO A 146 -17.41 -35.42 -6.72
CA PRO A 146 -18.28 -36.56 -6.49
C PRO A 146 -19.75 -36.26 -6.84
N ALA A 147 -20.28 -37.18 -7.65
CA ALA A 147 -21.65 -37.62 -7.94
C ALA A 147 -22.89 -36.83 -7.44
N ALA A 148 -23.89 -36.79 -8.33
CA ALA A 148 -25.24 -36.27 -8.15
C ALA A 148 -26.04 -36.89 -6.97
N PRO A 149 -27.01 -36.14 -6.38
CA PRO A 149 -27.72 -36.53 -5.16
C PRO A 149 -28.94 -37.44 -5.43
N PRO A 150 -29.31 -38.35 -4.50
CA PRO A 150 -30.68 -38.85 -4.41
C PRO A 150 -31.55 -37.94 -3.53
N ALA A 151 -32.85 -38.03 -3.78
CA ALA A 151 -33.91 -37.15 -3.31
C ALA A 151 -34.15 -37.12 -1.79
N ALA A 152 -34.81 -36.02 -1.40
CA ALA A 152 -35.16 -35.61 -0.04
C ALA A 152 -35.89 -36.64 0.82
N ALA A 153 -35.53 -36.67 2.11
CA ALA A 153 -36.42 -37.02 3.21
C ALA A 153 -36.00 -36.24 4.47
N ASP A 154 -36.95 -35.54 5.07
CA ASP A 154 -36.86 -34.73 6.28
C ASP A 154 -36.13 -35.41 7.44
N GLN A 155 -35.04 -34.81 7.94
CA GLN A 155 -34.56 -35.06 9.30
C GLN A 155 -34.05 -33.78 9.96
N HIS A 156 -34.63 -33.53 11.14
CA HIS A 156 -34.34 -32.49 12.13
C HIS A 156 -32.89 -31.98 12.15
N TRP A 157 -32.74 -30.66 12.13
CA TRP A 157 -31.50 -29.97 12.48
C TRP A 157 -31.06 -30.37 13.90
N PRO A 158 -29.88 -30.99 14.09
CA PRO A 158 -29.33 -31.13 15.43
C PRO A 158 -28.92 -29.73 15.92
N PRO A 159 -29.10 -29.39 17.21
CA PRO A 159 -28.65 -28.09 17.71
C PRO A 159 -27.15 -27.93 17.41
N PRO A 160 -26.69 -26.73 17.05
CA PRO A 160 -25.27 -26.49 16.82
C PRO A 160 -24.53 -26.94 18.09
N ALA A 161 -23.61 -27.89 17.92
CA ALA A 161 -22.64 -28.18 18.96
C ALA A 161 -22.00 -26.85 19.34
N ALA A 162 -22.06 -26.51 20.63
CA ALA A 162 -21.38 -25.37 21.19
C ALA A 162 -19.91 -25.49 20.79
N THR A 163 -19.56 -24.79 19.71
CA THR A 163 -18.18 -24.63 19.32
C THR A 163 -17.65 -23.70 20.38
N ASP A 164 -16.76 -24.19 21.24
CA ASP A 164 -16.03 -23.32 22.16
C ASP A 164 -15.57 -22.09 21.37
N PRO A 165 -15.75 -20.87 21.91
CA PRO A 165 -15.22 -19.68 21.28
C PRO A 165 -13.73 -19.95 21.00
N PRO A 166 -13.20 -19.58 19.82
CA PRO A 166 -11.79 -19.76 19.53
C PRO A 166 -11.01 -19.19 20.72
N ALA A 167 -10.18 -20.04 21.34
CA ALA A 167 -9.41 -19.67 22.50
C ALA A 167 -8.72 -18.32 22.20
N GLN A 168 -9.03 -17.31 23.01
CA GLN A 168 -8.37 -16.01 22.90
C GLN A 168 -6.88 -16.27 23.01
N VAL A 169 -6.14 -16.08 21.91
CA VAL A 169 -4.67 -16.02 21.97
C VAL A 169 -4.38 -14.93 23.00
N PRO A 170 -3.66 -15.22 24.10
CA PRO A 170 -3.32 -14.19 25.06
C PRO A 170 -2.48 -13.15 24.32
N LEU A 171 -3.09 -12.01 24.02
CA LEU A 171 -2.33 -10.83 23.61
C LEU A 171 -1.39 -10.53 24.79
N GLY A 172 -0.09 -10.43 24.51
CA GLY A 172 0.91 -10.10 25.51
C GLY A 172 0.62 -8.74 26.20
N PRO A 173 1.49 -8.28 27.11
CA PRO A 173 1.33 -6.93 27.68
C PRO A 173 1.23 -5.90 26.55
N ALA A 174 0.37 -4.90 26.71
CA ALA A 174 0.21 -3.84 25.72
C ALA A 174 1.56 -3.17 25.46
N PRO A 175 1.90 -2.78 24.21
CA PRO A 175 3.21 -2.24 23.87
C PRO A 175 3.62 -1.03 24.73
N SER A 176 2.68 -0.15 25.11
CA SER A 176 2.97 0.96 26.03
C SER A 176 3.45 0.50 27.42
N GLN A 177 2.91 -0.62 27.93
CA GLN A 177 3.28 -1.16 29.23
C GLN A 177 4.71 -1.72 29.24
N MET A 178 5.22 -2.12 28.08
CA MET A 178 6.60 -2.59 27.91
C MET A 178 7.63 -1.45 28.00
N LEU A 179 7.18 -0.19 27.85
CA LEU A 179 8.01 1.00 27.99
C LEU A 179 8.14 1.47 29.45
N GLN A 180 7.32 0.95 30.38
CA GLN A 180 7.25 1.46 31.75
C GLN A 180 8.42 0.98 32.62
N HIS A 181 9.44 1.84 32.79
CA HIS A 181 10.36 1.82 33.93
C HIS A 181 10.67 3.24 34.41
N SER A 182 10.75 3.37 35.73
CA SER A 182 10.92 4.46 36.70
C SER A 182 11.33 5.89 36.32
N ASP A 183 11.95 6.18 35.16
CA ASP A 183 12.70 7.43 34.96
C ASP A 183 12.39 8.19 33.65
N HIS A 184 11.23 7.97 33.03
CA HIS A 184 10.80 8.62 31.77
C HIS A 184 11.80 8.51 30.60
N THR A 185 12.81 7.65 30.72
CA THR A 185 13.87 7.42 29.75
C THR A 185 13.79 5.97 29.31
N VAL A 186 13.56 5.77 28.00
CA VAL A 186 13.46 4.45 27.40
C VAL A 186 14.73 4.18 26.60
N SER A 187 15.36 3.04 26.87
CA SER A 187 16.53 2.61 26.12
C SER A 187 16.14 2.15 24.70
N SER A 188 17.04 2.29 23.72
CA SER A 188 16.81 1.77 22.36
C SER A 188 16.38 0.30 22.32
N PRO A 189 17.03 -0.62 23.07
CA PRO A 189 16.58 -2.01 23.13
C PRO A 189 15.16 -2.19 23.69
N GLN A 190 14.76 -1.39 24.68
CA GLN A 190 13.42 -1.46 25.26
C GLN A 190 12.36 -0.95 24.26
N PHE A 191 12.65 0.13 23.54
CA PHE A 191 11.76 0.63 22.49
C PHE A 191 11.64 -0.37 21.34
N ALA A 192 12.76 -0.92 20.87
CA ALA A 192 12.78 -1.93 19.82
C ALA A 192 11.99 -3.18 20.23
N HIS A 193 12.14 -3.64 21.48
CA HIS A 193 11.38 -4.78 22.00
C HIS A 193 9.86 -4.51 22.04
N ALA A 194 9.44 -3.32 22.47
CA ALA A 194 8.02 -2.94 22.46
C ALA A 194 7.46 -2.82 21.02
N LEU A 195 8.25 -2.27 20.10
CA LEU A 195 7.90 -2.18 18.68
C LEU A 195 7.81 -3.57 18.03
N ASP A 196 8.76 -4.46 18.28
CA ASP A 196 8.77 -5.82 17.78
C ASP A 196 7.56 -6.62 18.27
N ALA A 197 7.21 -6.47 19.55
CA ALA A 197 6.02 -7.11 20.11
C ALA A 197 4.74 -6.59 19.46
N ALA A 198 4.63 -5.27 19.21
CA ALA A 198 3.51 -4.67 18.50
C ALA A 198 3.40 -5.20 17.06
N ILE A 199 4.52 -5.21 16.32
CA ILE A 199 4.59 -5.69 14.93
C ILE A 199 4.25 -7.18 14.87
N SER A 200 4.81 -8.00 15.75
CA SER A 200 4.53 -9.45 15.80
C SER A 200 3.06 -9.74 16.12
N THR A 201 2.47 -8.96 17.02
CA THR A 201 1.04 -9.09 17.35
C THR A 201 0.17 -8.67 16.17
N ALA A 202 0.49 -7.54 15.51
CA ALA A 202 -0.21 -7.09 14.31
C ALA A 202 -0.08 -8.08 13.14
N ALA A 203 1.10 -8.69 12.95
CA ALA A 203 1.34 -9.75 11.98
C ALA A 203 0.39 -10.93 12.20
N THR A 204 0.29 -11.38 13.46
CA THR A 204 -0.59 -12.48 13.87
C THR A 204 -2.06 -12.15 13.62
N LEU A 205 -2.51 -10.96 14.05
CA LEU A 205 -3.90 -10.51 13.88
C LEU A 205 -4.30 -10.33 12.41
N THR A 206 -3.33 -10.05 11.52
CA THR A 206 -3.59 -9.83 10.09
C THR A 206 -3.27 -11.05 9.22
N GLY A 207 -2.73 -12.14 9.80
CA GLY A 207 -2.24 -13.28 9.04
C GLY A 207 -1.17 -12.89 8.01
N THR A 208 -0.34 -11.90 8.33
CA THR A 208 0.73 -11.40 7.46
C THR A 208 2.05 -12.01 7.91
N PRO A 209 2.86 -12.62 7.02
CA PRO A 209 4.19 -13.09 7.37
C PRO A 209 5.03 -11.96 7.98
N ILE A 210 5.72 -12.22 9.09
CA ILE A 210 6.43 -11.15 9.81
C ILE A 210 7.55 -10.50 8.97
N ASP A 211 8.13 -11.28 8.05
CA ASP A 211 9.21 -10.84 7.16
C ASP A 211 8.71 -9.96 6.01
N SER A 212 7.40 -9.95 5.73
CA SER A 212 6.80 -9.07 4.72
C SER A 212 6.32 -7.73 5.31
N ILE A 213 6.54 -7.48 6.60
CA ILE A 213 6.13 -6.24 7.26
C ILE A 213 7.29 -5.24 7.21
N PRO A 214 7.14 -4.09 6.55
CA PRO A 214 8.18 -3.08 6.51
C PRO A 214 8.47 -2.58 7.93
N ARG A 215 9.75 -2.68 8.34
CA ARG A 215 10.21 -2.27 9.67
C ARG A 215 10.87 -0.91 9.61
N PRO A 216 10.39 0.06 10.41
CA PRO A 216 11.07 1.34 10.56
C PRO A 216 12.50 1.14 11.06
N GLN A 217 13.46 1.81 10.41
CA GLN A 217 14.88 1.63 10.72
C GLN A 217 15.31 2.52 11.89
N GLU A 218 15.90 1.94 12.93
CA GLU A 218 16.58 2.75 13.95
C GLU A 218 17.88 3.34 13.37
N VAL A 219 18.06 4.64 13.55
CA VAL A 219 19.27 5.35 13.15
C VAL A 219 19.84 6.16 14.30
N LYS A 220 21.15 6.34 14.31
CA LYS A 220 21.82 7.14 15.35
C LYS A 220 21.27 8.57 15.33
N PRO A 221 20.97 9.21 16.49
CA PRO A 221 20.40 10.56 16.53
C PRO A 221 21.17 11.61 15.73
N ARG A 222 22.51 11.55 15.80
CA ARG A 222 23.42 12.45 15.03
C ARG A 222 23.39 12.24 13.52
N LYS A 223 22.86 11.11 13.06
CA LYS A 223 22.74 10.73 11.65
C LYS A 223 21.30 10.73 11.16
N HIS A 224 20.31 11.00 12.02
CA HIS A 224 18.89 10.92 11.65
C HIS A 224 18.52 11.93 10.56
N SER A 225 18.97 13.18 10.67
CA SER A 225 18.78 14.20 9.63
C SER A 225 19.63 14.00 8.36
N ARG A 226 20.54 13.02 8.37
CA ARG A 226 21.43 12.66 7.26
C ARG A 226 21.16 11.25 6.72
N HIS A 227 20.13 10.59 7.24
CA HIS A 227 19.74 9.27 6.78
C HIS A 227 19.17 9.43 5.37
N ARG A 228 19.79 8.73 4.41
CA ARG A 228 19.37 8.69 3.00
C ARG A 228 18.61 7.41 2.68
N GLY A 229 18.15 6.67 3.69
CA GLY A 229 17.38 5.45 3.44
C GLY A 229 15.97 5.79 3.00
N ALA A 230 15.44 5.02 2.05
CA ALA A 230 14.18 5.29 1.36
C ALA A 230 12.91 4.93 2.16
N GLY A 231 12.99 4.82 3.49
CA GLY A 231 11.88 4.30 4.31
C GLY A 231 11.75 4.96 5.68
N PRO A 232 10.68 4.64 6.42
CA PRO A 232 10.46 5.19 7.75
C PRO A 232 11.65 4.90 8.66
N SER A 233 12.09 5.90 9.41
CA SER A 233 13.21 5.76 10.33
C SER A 233 12.94 6.48 11.63
N TYR A 234 13.50 5.98 12.72
CA TYR A 234 13.41 6.62 14.03
C TYR A 234 14.78 6.74 14.67
N SER A 235 14.91 7.70 15.59
CA SER A 235 16.10 7.81 16.44
C SER A 235 15.72 8.13 17.87
N ILE A 236 16.51 7.58 18.80
CA ILE A 236 16.29 7.69 20.24
C ILE A 236 17.47 8.47 20.83
N GLY A 237 17.21 9.70 21.27
CA GLY A 237 18.19 10.59 21.88
C GLY A 237 17.61 11.33 23.08
N ALA A 238 17.91 12.62 23.22
CA ALA A 238 17.23 13.48 24.20
C ALA A 238 15.72 13.65 23.88
N GLU A 239 15.36 13.47 22.62
CA GLU A 239 13.99 13.36 22.13
C GLU A 239 13.92 12.18 21.16
N PHE A 240 12.74 11.59 21.04
CA PHE A 240 12.40 10.68 19.97
C PHE A 240 12.16 11.49 18.71
N ARG A 241 12.71 11.01 17.59
CA ARG A 241 12.43 11.57 16.28
C ARG A 241 11.99 10.45 15.35
N TYR A 242 10.97 10.75 14.54
CA TYR A 242 10.41 9.82 13.56
C TYR A 242 10.25 10.51 12.21
N HIS A 243 10.76 9.86 11.17
CA HIS A 243 10.62 10.25 9.77
C HIS A 243 9.69 9.26 9.09
N THR A 244 8.61 9.75 8.49
CA THR A 244 7.56 8.91 7.88
C THR A 244 6.80 9.66 6.78
N ALA A 245 6.12 8.90 5.92
CA ALA A 245 5.14 9.41 4.98
C ALA A 245 3.76 9.50 5.65
N ASP A 246 3.31 10.73 5.87
CA ASP A 246 2.00 11.07 6.40
C ASP A 246 0.97 11.22 5.27
N PRO A 247 -0.20 10.53 5.32
CA PRO A 247 -1.19 10.61 4.25
C PRO A 247 -1.82 11.99 3.99
N ILE A 248 -1.63 12.96 4.89
CA ILE A 248 -2.11 14.33 4.75
C ILE A 248 -0.98 15.29 4.40
N LYS A 249 0.18 15.09 5.02
CA LYS A 249 1.28 16.07 5.01
C LYS A 249 2.47 15.66 4.14
N GLY A 250 2.38 14.50 3.48
CA GLY A 250 3.51 13.91 2.76
C GLY A 250 4.61 13.49 3.72
N VAL A 251 5.87 13.60 3.29
CA VAL A 251 7.01 13.21 4.12
C VAL A 251 7.22 14.23 5.25
N ILE A 252 7.15 13.78 6.50
CA ILE A 252 7.26 14.64 7.68
C ILE A 252 8.28 14.15 8.69
N TRP A 253 8.73 15.09 9.52
CA TRP A 253 9.48 14.84 10.74
C TRP A 253 8.58 15.07 11.95
N LYS A 254 8.58 14.10 12.86
CA LYS A 254 7.89 14.19 14.15
C LYS A 254 8.92 14.08 15.26
N SER A 255 8.76 14.85 16.33
CA SER A 255 9.60 14.74 17.52
C SER A 255 8.78 14.82 18.79
N THR A 256 9.16 14.05 19.79
CA THR A 256 8.52 14.05 21.11
C THR A 256 9.49 13.59 22.18
N THR A 257 9.27 13.99 23.42
CA THR A 257 9.96 13.43 24.59
C THR A 257 9.19 12.26 25.20
N ASP A 258 7.95 12.02 24.76
CA ASP A 258 7.11 10.92 25.24
C ASP A 258 7.39 9.63 24.43
N PRO A 259 7.99 8.59 25.04
CA PRO A 259 8.26 7.33 24.36
C PRO A 259 6.98 6.59 23.94
N GLU A 260 5.86 6.77 24.66
CA GLU A 260 4.58 6.13 24.30
C GLU A 260 3.98 6.78 23.05
N GLU A 261 4.09 8.10 22.93
CA GLU A 261 3.68 8.82 21.71
C GLU A 261 4.55 8.45 20.52
N ALA A 262 5.87 8.34 20.70
CA ALA A 262 6.78 7.89 19.65
C ALA A 262 6.42 6.48 19.19
N LEU A 263 6.19 5.54 20.13
CA LEU A 263 5.79 4.17 19.79
C LEU A 263 4.45 4.15 19.06
N TYR A 264 3.47 4.94 19.51
CA TYR A 264 2.19 5.08 18.84
C TYR A 264 2.36 5.49 17.37
N TRP A 265 3.16 6.50 17.05
CA TRP A 265 3.34 6.95 15.65
C TRP A 265 3.92 5.87 14.75
N VAL A 266 4.90 5.13 15.24
CA VAL A 266 5.57 4.08 14.48
C VAL A 266 4.62 2.91 14.24
N VAL A 267 3.88 2.49 15.27
CA VAL A 267 2.92 1.38 15.16
C VAL A 267 1.69 1.77 14.35
N ASP A 268 1.22 3.01 14.46
CA ASP A 268 0.12 3.57 13.66
C ASP A 268 0.42 3.49 12.14
N ASP A 269 1.65 3.82 11.76
CA ASP A 269 2.11 3.79 10.37
C ASP A 269 2.18 2.36 9.80
N VAL A 270 2.77 1.44 10.58
CA VAL A 270 2.86 0.02 10.20
C VAL A 270 1.46 -0.60 10.12
N THR A 271 0.61 -0.38 11.12
CA THR A 271 -0.73 -0.98 11.18
C THR A 271 -1.67 -0.42 10.13
N ARG A 272 -1.57 0.86 9.76
CA ARG A 272 -2.31 1.44 8.65
C ARG A 272 -1.92 0.78 7.32
N SER A 273 -0.63 0.57 7.09
CA SER A 273 -0.13 -0.14 5.90
C SER A 273 -0.59 -1.60 5.88
N LEU A 274 -0.51 -2.30 7.01
CA LEU A 274 -1.02 -3.67 7.17
C LEU A 274 -2.53 -3.76 6.94
N ALA A 275 -3.30 -2.77 7.42
CA ALA A 275 -4.75 -2.76 7.25
C ALA A 275 -5.14 -2.58 5.78
N MET A 276 -4.41 -1.75 5.03
CA MET A 276 -4.63 -1.61 3.59
C MET A 276 -4.26 -2.89 2.85
N ALA A 277 -3.09 -3.48 3.14
CA ALA A 277 -2.67 -4.75 2.55
C ALA A 277 -3.64 -5.90 2.89
N TRP A 278 -4.20 -5.91 4.10
CA TRP A 278 -5.25 -6.85 4.48
C TRP A 278 -6.54 -6.59 3.70
N ALA A 279 -6.97 -5.34 3.56
CA ALA A 279 -8.18 -4.99 2.82
C ALA A 279 -8.12 -5.46 1.36
N HIS A 280 -6.98 -5.31 0.69
CA HIS A 280 -6.77 -5.82 -0.68
C HIS A 280 -6.86 -7.35 -0.80
N ARG A 281 -6.66 -8.10 0.30
CA ARG A 281 -6.83 -9.56 0.32
C ARG A 281 -8.27 -9.99 0.61
N THR A 282 -9.17 -9.06 0.94
CA THR A 282 -10.58 -9.38 1.22
C THR A 282 -11.39 -9.52 -0.07
N PRO A 283 -12.48 -10.30 -0.08
CA PRO A 283 -13.40 -10.34 -1.22
C PRO A 283 -13.99 -8.97 -1.60
N ALA A 284 -14.05 -8.02 -0.66
CA ALA A 284 -14.53 -6.67 -0.93
C ALA A 284 -13.66 -5.92 -1.95
N ALA A 285 -12.35 -6.21 -2.00
CA ALA A 285 -11.42 -5.61 -2.95
C ALA A 285 -11.80 -5.87 -4.42
N ALA A 286 -12.49 -6.97 -4.71
CA ALA A 286 -12.97 -7.29 -6.06
C ALA A 286 -14.15 -6.39 -6.52
N THR A 287 -14.75 -5.60 -5.61
CA THR A 287 -15.99 -4.85 -5.90
C THR A 287 -15.93 -3.38 -5.47
N MET A 288 -14.88 -2.97 -4.77
CA MET A 288 -14.71 -1.63 -4.22
C MET A 288 -13.49 -0.97 -4.85
N ASN A 289 -13.61 0.28 -5.26
CA ASN A 289 -12.42 1.08 -5.61
C ASN A 289 -11.57 1.35 -4.37
N ASP A 290 -10.30 1.74 -4.55
CA ASP A 290 -9.35 1.93 -3.44
C ASP A 290 -9.86 2.88 -2.36
N ARG A 291 -10.58 3.94 -2.73
CA ARG A 291 -11.17 4.87 -1.75
C ARG A 291 -12.28 4.20 -0.94
N GLN A 292 -13.14 3.43 -1.59
CA GLN A 292 -14.18 2.64 -0.91
C GLN A 292 -13.57 1.56 -0.02
N LEU A 293 -12.57 0.83 -0.52
CA LEU A 293 -11.84 -0.19 0.22
C LEU A 293 -11.12 0.40 1.43
N GLN A 294 -10.45 1.53 1.25
CA GLN A 294 -9.79 2.28 2.32
C GLN A 294 -10.78 2.68 3.42
N TRP A 295 -11.89 3.34 3.06
CA TRP A 295 -12.79 3.91 4.06
C TRP A 295 -13.80 2.94 4.66
N THR A 296 -14.10 1.84 3.96
CA THR A 296 -15.11 0.84 4.36
C THR A 296 -14.47 -0.36 5.05
N VAL A 297 -13.24 -0.72 4.67
CA VAL A 297 -12.57 -1.94 5.13
C VAL A 297 -11.28 -1.61 5.88
N ALA A 298 -10.33 -0.93 5.24
CA ALA A 298 -9.00 -0.72 5.81
C ALA A 298 -9.02 0.19 7.05
N VAL A 299 -9.71 1.34 7.01
CA VAL A 299 -9.76 2.32 8.11
C VAL A 299 -10.45 1.74 9.36
N PRO A 300 -11.63 1.08 9.26
CA PRO A 300 -12.21 0.38 10.39
C PRO A 300 -11.31 -0.73 10.94
N PHE A 301 -10.65 -1.49 10.07
CA PHE A 301 -9.75 -2.56 10.50
C PHE A 301 -8.49 -2.03 11.19
N TRP A 302 -7.90 -0.94 10.69
CA TRP A 302 -6.81 -0.22 11.33
C TRP A 302 -7.18 0.25 12.75
N HIS A 303 -8.37 0.83 12.93
CA HIS A 303 -8.85 1.21 14.26
C HIS A 303 -8.97 0.00 15.21
N THR A 304 -9.47 -1.13 14.70
CA THR A 304 -9.56 -2.38 15.47
C THR A 304 -8.17 -2.92 15.84
N LEU A 305 -7.22 -2.91 14.90
CA LEU A 305 -5.84 -3.33 15.16
C LEU A 305 -5.19 -2.47 16.25
N MET A 306 -5.29 -1.14 16.14
CA MET A 306 -4.70 -0.24 17.12
C MET A 306 -5.31 -0.42 18.51
N THR A 307 -6.63 -0.60 18.60
CA THR A 307 -7.33 -0.87 19.87
C THR A 307 -6.96 -2.25 20.45
N ALA A 308 -6.76 -3.26 19.60
CA ALA A 308 -6.36 -4.60 20.03
C ALA A 308 -4.90 -4.65 20.52
N LEU A 309 -4.02 -3.87 19.90
CA LEU A 309 -2.63 -3.73 20.33
C LEU A 309 -2.51 -2.98 21.65
N ASP A 310 -3.20 -1.84 21.75
CA ASP A 310 -3.26 -1.05 22.98
C ASP A 310 -4.59 -0.29 23.07
N PRO A 311 -5.48 -0.63 24.02
CA PRO A 311 -6.75 0.07 24.19
C PRO A 311 -6.60 1.58 24.43
N ARG A 312 -5.46 2.04 24.95
CA ARG A 312 -5.20 3.48 25.18
C ARG A 312 -5.02 4.26 23.88
N TRP A 313 -4.68 3.58 22.79
CA TRP A 313 -4.49 4.20 21.47
C TRP A 313 -5.81 4.42 20.72
N GLU A 314 -6.93 3.86 21.18
CA GLU A 314 -8.24 3.99 20.53
C GLU A 314 -8.60 5.46 20.27
N ALA A 315 -8.54 6.31 21.31
CA ALA A 315 -8.91 7.72 21.20
C ALA A 315 -7.99 8.50 20.25
N LYS A 316 -6.67 8.24 20.29
CA LYS A 316 -5.68 8.87 19.40
C LYS A 316 -5.92 8.45 17.94
N THR A 317 -6.13 7.16 17.70
CA THR A 317 -6.40 6.60 16.36
C THR A 317 -7.70 7.13 15.79
N ARG A 318 -8.77 7.22 16.60
CA ARG A 318 -10.05 7.78 16.17
C ARG A 318 -9.94 9.25 15.78
N ALA A 319 -9.20 10.05 16.56
CA ALA A 319 -8.95 11.45 16.23
C ALA A 319 -8.17 11.57 14.90
N ARG A 320 -7.18 10.70 14.70
CA ARG A 320 -6.41 10.65 13.45
C ARG A 320 -7.27 10.27 12.24
N ILE A 321 -8.16 9.28 12.38
CA ILE A 321 -9.14 8.90 11.35
C ILE A 321 -10.06 10.08 11.00
N ALA A 322 -10.51 10.84 12.00
CA ALA A 322 -11.34 12.02 11.76
C ALA A 322 -10.60 13.11 10.98
N GLU A 323 -9.32 13.34 11.30
CA GLU A 323 -8.44 14.26 10.56
C GLU A 323 -8.31 13.84 9.09
N LEU A 324 -8.00 12.56 8.84
CA LEU A 324 -7.92 11.99 7.49
C LEU A 324 -9.23 12.13 6.73
N ARG A 325 -10.37 11.91 7.39
CA ARG A 325 -11.70 11.98 6.77
C ARG A 325 -12.06 13.40 6.36
N ASN A 326 -11.71 14.38 7.20
CA ASN A 326 -11.91 15.80 6.91
C ASN A 326 -11.05 16.22 5.71
N HIS A 327 -9.79 15.78 5.67
CA HIS A 327 -8.90 16.08 4.55
C HIS A 327 -9.36 15.44 3.24
N ALA A 328 -9.88 14.21 3.30
CA ALA A 328 -10.46 13.50 2.16
C ALA A 328 -11.82 14.05 1.68
N GLY A 329 -12.35 15.13 2.28
CA GLY A 329 -13.65 15.70 1.92
C GLY A 329 -14.86 14.83 2.26
N LEU A 330 -14.70 13.86 3.16
CA LEU A 330 -15.74 12.88 3.56
C LEU A 330 -16.44 13.28 4.87
N GLY A 331 -16.17 14.47 5.39
CA GLY A 331 -16.67 14.97 6.67
C GLY A 331 -17.98 15.77 6.57
N GLY A 332 -19.11 15.13 6.25
CA GLY A 332 -20.48 15.64 6.52
C GLY A 332 -20.95 16.92 5.78
N PRO A 333 -22.27 17.18 5.72
CA PRO A 333 -22.85 18.15 4.78
C PRO A 333 -22.47 19.58 5.13
N GLN A 334 -22.07 20.36 4.11
CA GLN A 334 -22.09 21.82 4.18
C GLN A 334 -23.50 22.26 4.61
N ARG A 335 -23.63 22.74 5.85
CA ARG A 335 -24.79 23.52 6.23
C ARG A 335 -24.78 24.79 5.36
N ARG A 336 -25.80 24.89 4.50
CA ARG A 336 -26.21 26.15 3.88
C ARG A 336 -26.59 27.17 4.95
#